data_AF-A0A3P6RYD1-F1
#
_entry.id   AF-A0A3P6RYD1-F1
#
_cell.length_a   1.000
_cell.length_b   1.000
_cell.length_c   1.000
_cell.angle_alpha   90.00
_cell.angle_beta   90.00
_cell.angle_gamma   90.00
#
_symmetry.space_group_name_H-M   'P 1'
#
loop_
_entity.id
_entity.type
_entity.pdbx_description
1 polymer ?
#
loop_
_entity_poly.entity_id
_entity_poly.type
_entity_poly.pdbx_seq_one_letter_code
_entity_poly.pdbx_strand_id
1 'polypeptide(L)'
;MFDKAAVEIKVVYQYLFTLIAKFSFLRHAYNRRVVAFFYFSGQWVVDGIPRVDLYYYFVPIIIVLIGSYFVADLFFDVYEMAVDTTFICFLEDSEQNDGSPEKPFYMSKNLQNILDVKSAT
;
A
#
# COMPACT_ATOMS: atom_id res chain seq x y z
N MET A 1 13.17 -18.23 -21.57
CA MET A 1 13.98 -17.32 -20.73
C MET A 1 13.05 -16.21 -20.30
N PHE A 2 12.37 -16.40 -19.17
CA PHE A 2 11.51 -15.38 -18.57
C PHE A 2 12.28 -14.07 -18.50
N ASP A 3 11.73 -13.00 -19.07
CA ASP A 3 12.34 -11.68 -19.02
C ASP A 3 12.39 -11.24 -17.55
N LYS A 4 13.49 -11.55 -16.87
CA LYS A 4 13.78 -11.10 -15.50
C LYS A 4 13.59 -9.58 -15.38
N ALA A 5 13.85 -8.86 -16.46
CA ALA A 5 13.56 -7.44 -16.61
C ALA A 5 12.07 -7.09 -16.41
N ALA A 6 11.12 -7.90 -16.89
CA ALA A 6 9.69 -7.65 -16.70
C ALA A 6 9.25 -7.86 -15.24
N VAL A 7 9.85 -8.84 -14.54
CA VAL A 7 9.63 -9.05 -13.11
C VAL A 7 10.23 -7.90 -12.31
N GLU A 8 11.47 -7.50 -12.59
CA GLU A 8 12.12 -6.35 -11.96
C GLU A 8 11.33 -5.05 -12.18
N ILE A 9 10.85 -4.78 -13.40
CA ILE A 9 10.03 -3.61 -13.70
C ILE A 9 8.73 -3.63 -12.88
N LYS A 10 8.06 -4.78 -12.75
CA LYS A 10 6.81 -4.87 -11.96
C LYS A 10 7.03 -4.70 -10.47
N VAL A 11 8.13 -5.24 -9.94
CA VAL A 11 8.54 -5.04 -8.55
C VAL A 11 8.83 -3.55 -8.31
N VAL A 12 9.59 -2.89 -9.19
CA VAL A 12 9.85 -1.44 -9.10
C VAL A 12 8.56 -0.62 -9.17
N TYR A 13 7.61 -0.98 -10.04
CA TYR A 13 6.30 -0.33 -10.07
C TYR A 13 5.50 -0.52 -8.79
N GLN A 14 5.62 -1.69 -8.14
CA GLN A 14 4.95 -1.97 -6.87
C GLN A 14 5.54 -1.15 -5.72
N TYR A 15 6.87 -1.04 -5.64
CA TYR A 15 7.55 -0.14 -4.69
C TYR A 15 7.20 1.33 -4.96
N LEU A 16 7.18 1.75 -6.22
CA LEU A 16 6.78 3.10 -6.61
C LEU A 16 5.31 3.38 -6.24
N PHE A 17 4.42 2.40 -6.43
CA PHE A 17 3.01 2.51 -6.02
C PHE A 17 2.88 2.62 -4.50
N THR A 18 3.58 1.80 -3.73
CA THR A 18 3.59 1.88 -2.26
C THR A 18 4.12 3.24 -1.79
N LEU A 19 5.18 3.75 -2.42
CA LEU A 19 5.73 5.07 -2.13
C LEU A 19 4.73 6.19 -2.45
N ILE A 20 4.08 6.16 -3.62
CA ILE A 20 3.03 7.10 -4.02
C ILE A 20 1.83 7.01 -3.06
N ALA A 21 1.48 5.81 -2.59
CA ALA A 21 0.42 5.58 -1.63
C ALA A 21 0.76 6.17 -0.25
N LYS A 22 2.00 5.97 0.25
CA LYS A 22 2.51 6.60 1.49
C LYS A 22 2.47 8.14 1.38
N PHE A 23 2.93 8.72 0.28
CA PHE A 23 2.84 10.18 0.05
C PHE A 23 1.40 10.68 -0.07
N SER A 24 0.53 9.94 -0.75
CA SER A 24 -0.89 10.28 -0.87
C SER A 24 -1.57 10.23 0.49
N PHE A 25 -1.29 9.22 1.32
CA PHE A 25 -1.80 9.12 2.68
C PHE A 25 -1.36 10.33 3.53
N LEU A 26 -0.08 10.70 3.48
CA LEU A 26 0.46 11.88 4.16
C LEU A 26 -0.26 13.17 3.73
N ARG A 27 -0.50 13.35 2.42
CA ARG A 27 -1.24 14.52 1.90
C ARG A 27 -2.68 14.56 2.40
N HIS A 28 -3.41 13.45 2.37
CA HIS A 28 -4.79 13.41 2.87
C HIS A 28 -4.87 13.58 4.39
N ALA A 29 -3.92 13.00 5.12
CA ALA A 29 -3.79 13.17 6.55
C ALA A 29 -3.50 14.64 6.90
N TYR A 30 -2.64 15.33 6.15
CA TYR A 30 -2.36 16.75 6.31
C TYR A 30 -3.63 17.60 6.14
N ASN A 31 -4.36 17.42 5.03
CA ASN A 31 -5.58 18.19 4.76
C ASN A 31 -6.64 18.04 5.86
N ARG A 32 -6.87 16.81 6.34
CA ARG A 32 -7.83 16.55 7.44
C ARG A 32 -7.41 17.23 8.75
N ARG A 33 -6.10 17.35 9.03
CA ARG A 33 -5.59 18.03 10.23
C ARG A 33 -5.70 19.53 10.15
N VAL A 34 -5.48 20.12 8.97
CA VAL A 34 -5.65 21.56 8.77
C VAL A 34 -7.10 21.94 9.08
N VAL A 35 -8.08 21.18 8.58
CA VAL A 35 -9.50 21.38 8.89
C VAL A 35 -9.78 21.21 10.39
N ALA A 36 -9.24 20.15 11.01
CA ALA A 36 -9.39 19.92 12.44
C ALA A 36 -8.80 21.06 13.28
N PHE A 37 -7.63 21.59 12.89
CA PHE A 37 -7.00 22.73 13.55
C PHE A 37 -7.87 23.99 13.47
N PHE A 38 -8.41 24.33 12.30
CA PHE A 38 -9.29 25.51 12.16
C PHE A 38 -10.59 25.39 12.95
N TYR A 39 -11.13 24.17 13.06
CA TYR A 39 -12.31 23.89 13.85
C TYR A 39 -12.03 23.96 15.36
N PHE A 40 -11.00 23.25 15.86
CA PHE A 40 -10.67 23.22 17.29
C PHE A 40 -9.98 24.49 17.82
N SER A 41 -9.37 25.31 16.96
CA SER A 41 -8.84 26.63 17.33
C SER A 41 -9.92 27.70 17.48
N GLY A 42 -11.18 27.39 17.16
CA GLY A 42 -12.30 28.34 17.25
C GLY A 42 -12.25 29.47 16.22
N GLN A 43 -11.34 29.38 15.23
CA GLN A 43 -11.21 30.32 14.11
C GLN A 43 -12.35 30.12 13.10
N TRP A 44 -12.85 28.90 12.95
CA TRP A 44 -13.96 28.57 12.06
C TRP A 44 -15.23 28.32 12.88
N VAL A 45 -16.15 29.29 12.83
CA VAL A 45 -17.44 29.24 13.54
C VAL A 45 -18.46 28.65 12.58
N VAL A 46 -18.95 27.46 12.89
CA VAL A 46 -20.01 26.80 12.11
C VAL A 46 -21.33 27.04 12.83
N ASP A 47 -22.26 27.70 12.16
CA ASP A 47 -23.59 27.97 12.70
C ASP A 47 -24.31 26.65 13.03
N GLY A 48 -24.77 26.52 14.27
CA GLY A 48 -25.48 25.31 14.75
C GLY A 48 -24.61 24.27 15.46
N ILE A 49 -23.29 24.47 15.57
CA ILE A 49 -22.40 23.57 16.32
C ILE A 49 -21.81 24.29 17.55
N PRO A 50 -21.93 23.73 18.78
CA PRO A 50 -21.37 24.34 19.97
C PRO A 50 -19.84 24.42 19.88
N ARG A 51 -19.27 25.58 20.25
CA ARG A 51 -17.82 25.74 20.37
C ARG A 51 -17.30 24.80 21.46
N VAL A 52 -16.27 24.03 21.13
CA VAL A 52 -15.58 23.18 22.09
C VAL A 52 -14.27 23.86 22.45
N ASP A 53 -14.23 24.51 23.61
CA ASP A 53 -13.02 25.17 24.13
C ASP A 53 -12.07 24.12 24.74
N LEU A 54 -11.18 23.56 23.92
CA LEU A 54 -10.11 22.68 24.40
C LEU A 54 -8.87 23.49 24.77
N TYR A 55 -8.44 23.38 26.03
CA TYR A 55 -7.18 23.96 26.50
C TYR A 55 -5.94 23.34 25.82
N TYR A 56 -6.05 22.09 25.34
CA TYR A 56 -4.97 21.31 24.72
C TYR A 56 -5.37 20.70 23.36
N TYR A 57 -5.94 21.49 22.45
CA TYR A 57 -6.40 21.00 21.14
C TYR A 57 -5.29 20.38 20.25
N PHE A 58 -4.02 20.76 20.45
CA PHE A 58 -2.89 20.23 19.68
C PHE A 58 -2.55 18.77 20.02
N VAL A 59 -2.78 18.35 21.27
CA VAL A 59 -2.44 17.01 21.76
C VAL A 59 -3.15 15.90 20.97
N PRO A 60 -4.50 15.89 20.82
CA PRO A 60 -5.18 14.87 20.03
C PRO A 60 -4.77 14.92 18.55
N ILE A 61 -4.46 16.10 17.99
CA ILE A 61 -4.03 16.22 16.59
C ILE A 61 -2.68 15.52 16.35
N ILE A 62 -1.73 15.69 17.29
CA ILE A 62 -0.40 15.05 17.22
C ILE A 62 -0.51 13.54 17.47
N ILE A 63 -1.31 13.09 18.42
CA ILE A 63 -1.50 11.65 18.70
C ILE A 63 -2.09 10.95 17.47
N VAL A 64 -3.13 11.52 16.86
CA VAL A 64 -3.70 10.99 15.61
C VAL A 64 -2.67 11.05 14.48
N LEU A 65 -1.70 11.97 14.51
CA LEU A 65 -0.63 12.05 13.51
C LEU A 65 0.28 10.86 13.57
N ILE A 66 0.89 10.70 14.73
CA ILE A 66 1.87 9.67 14.98
C ILE A 66 1.20 8.30 14.85
N GLY A 67 0.04 8.10 15.49
CA GLY A 67 -0.67 6.82 15.44
C GLY A 67 -1.08 6.41 14.03
N SER A 68 -1.66 7.33 13.24
CA SER A 68 -2.07 7.00 11.86
C SER A 68 -0.88 6.69 10.94
N TYR A 69 0.26 7.36 11.16
CA TYR A 69 1.48 7.14 10.38
C TYR A 69 2.05 5.75 10.68
N PHE A 70 2.22 5.39 11.96
CA PHE A 70 2.73 4.08 12.35
C PHE A 70 1.85 2.92 11.87
N VAL A 71 0.54 3.06 11.98
CA VAL A 71 -0.39 2.03 11.50
C VAL A 71 -0.24 1.87 9.99
N ALA A 72 -0.29 2.97 9.23
CA ALA A 72 -0.14 2.91 7.78
C ALA A 72 1.20 2.31 7.36
N ASP A 73 2.30 2.74 7.99
CA ASP A 73 3.65 2.26 7.69
C ASP A 73 3.78 0.75 7.92
N LEU A 74 3.32 0.27 9.08
CA LEU A 74 3.34 -1.16 9.42
C LEU A 74 2.54 -2.00 8.41
N PHE A 75 1.37 -1.51 7.98
CA PHE A 75 0.56 -2.21 6.97
C PHE A 75 1.27 -2.29 5.61
N PHE A 76 1.94 -1.21 5.19
CA PHE A 76 2.67 -1.21 3.93
C PHE A 76 3.93 -2.08 3.99
N ASP A 77 4.61 -2.15 5.13
CA ASP A 77 5.81 -2.97 5.28
C ASP A 77 5.48 -4.48 5.21
N VAL A 78 4.38 -4.90 5.84
CA VAL A 78 3.89 -6.29 5.73
C VAL A 78 3.43 -6.58 4.30
N TYR A 79 2.83 -5.61 3.62
CA TYR A 79 2.43 -5.75 2.23
C TYR A 79 3.65 -5.95 1.31
N GLU A 80 4.72 -5.18 1.48
CA GLU A 80 5.97 -5.33 0.71
C GLU A 80 6.58 -6.73 0.92
N MET A 81 6.68 -7.20 2.18
CA MET A 81 7.16 -8.56 2.48
C MET A 81 6.32 -9.65 1.79
N ALA A 82 4.99 -9.54 1.86
CA ALA A 82 4.10 -10.55 1.28
C ALA A 82 4.23 -10.60 -0.25
N VAL A 83 4.37 -9.45 -0.90
CA VAL A 83 4.60 -9.35 -2.33
C VAL A 83 5.93 -10.02 -2.72
N ASP A 84 7.02 -9.74 -2.01
CA ASP A 84 8.32 -10.35 -2.27
C ASP A 84 8.24 -11.89 -2.19
N THR A 85 7.58 -12.44 -1.17
CA THR A 85 7.42 -13.91 -1.06
C THR A 85 6.60 -14.50 -2.20
N THR A 86 5.56 -13.81 -2.66
CA THR A 86 4.73 -14.28 -3.78
C THR A 86 5.55 -14.34 -5.07
N PHE A 87 6.42 -13.34 -5.29
CA PHE A 87 7.31 -13.32 -6.44
C PHE A 87 8.40 -14.39 -6.35
N ILE A 88 8.95 -14.65 -5.17
CA ILE A 88 9.93 -15.73 -4.98
C ILE A 88 9.29 -17.08 -5.32
N CYS A 89 8.12 -17.39 -4.76
CA CYS A 89 7.40 -18.63 -5.08
C CYS A 89 7.08 -18.73 -6.58
N PHE A 90 6.75 -17.62 -7.23
CA PHE A 90 6.51 -17.57 -8.67
C PHE A 90 7.78 -17.89 -9.48
N LEU A 91 8.93 -17.34 -9.08
CA LEU A 91 10.20 -17.59 -9.76
C LEU A 91 10.62 -19.06 -9.61
N GLU A 92 10.46 -19.62 -8.43
CA GLU A 92 10.75 -21.04 -8.16
C GLU A 92 9.81 -21.97 -8.96
N ASP A 93 8.51 -21.68 -8.98
CA ASP A 93 7.52 -22.44 -9.77
C ASP A 93 7.84 -22.36 -11.28
N SER A 94 8.29 -21.20 -11.77
CA SER A 94 8.68 -21.01 -13.17
C SER A 94 9.99 -21.71 -13.56
N GLU A 95 10.87 -22.00 -12.59
CA GLU A 95 12.11 -22.72 -12.83
C GLU A 95 11.91 -24.24 -12.82
N GLN A 96 11.04 -24.74 -11.94
CA GLN A 96 10.82 -26.18 -11.77
C GLN A 96 9.75 -26.76 -12.71
N ASN A 97 8.75 -25.96 -13.08
CA ASN A 97 7.63 -26.37 -13.91
C ASN A 97 7.69 -25.68 -15.28
N ASP A 98 7.38 -26.44 -16.33
CA ASP A 98 7.39 -25.97 -17.73
C ASP A 98 5.97 -25.73 -18.27
N GLY A 99 4.95 -25.99 -17.45
CA GLY A 99 3.56 -25.84 -17.80
C GLY A 99 2.99 -27.01 -18.60
N SER A 100 3.75 -28.11 -18.78
CA SER A 100 3.30 -29.32 -19.46
C SER A 100 2.26 -30.10 -18.63
N PRO A 101 1.52 -31.06 -19.21
CA PRO A 101 0.61 -31.92 -18.47
C PRO A 101 1.30 -32.74 -17.37
N GLU A 102 2.59 -33.01 -17.51
CA GLU A 102 3.41 -33.75 -16.55
C GLU A 102 3.95 -32.85 -15.42
N LYS A 103 4.16 -31.55 -15.70
CA LYS A 103 4.66 -30.53 -14.76
C LYS A 103 3.92 -29.20 -14.93
N PRO A 104 2.64 -29.13 -14.50
CA PRO A 104 1.85 -27.91 -14.64
C PRO A 104 2.33 -26.81 -13.70
N PHE A 105 2.12 -25.55 -14.07
CA PHE A 105 2.33 -24.43 -13.15
C PHE A 105 1.33 -24.46 -12.00
N TYR A 106 1.81 -24.29 -10.77
CA TYR A 106 0.98 -24.28 -9.56
C TYR A 106 0.56 -22.86 -9.13
N MET A 107 1.16 -21.82 -9.71
CA MET A 107 0.77 -20.43 -9.48
C MET A 107 -0.66 -20.11 -9.90
N SER A 108 -1.24 -19.03 -9.35
CA SER A 108 -2.61 -18.60 -9.68
C SER A 108 -2.78 -18.15 -11.14
N LYS A 109 -3.95 -18.42 -11.74
CA LYS A 109 -4.29 -18.03 -13.12
C LYS A 109 -4.24 -16.50 -13.36
N ASN A 110 -4.60 -15.71 -12.35
CA ASN A 110 -4.52 -14.24 -12.44
C ASN A 110 -3.07 -13.78 -12.55
N LEU A 111 -2.17 -14.39 -11.76
CA LEU A 111 -0.75 -14.07 -11.79
C LEU A 111 -0.11 -14.51 -13.13
N GLN A 112 -0.49 -15.66 -13.66
CA GLN A 112 -0.09 -16.12 -15.01
C GLN A 112 -0.49 -15.12 -16.09
N ASN A 113 -1.75 -14.64 -16.09
CA ASN A 113 -2.24 -13.67 -17.06
C ASN A 113 -1.53 -12.31 -16.93
N ILE A 114 -1.27 -11.85 -15.70
CA ILE A 114 -0.55 -10.60 -15.45
C ILE A 114 0.89 -10.71 -15.96
N LEU A 115 1.52 -11.88 -15.85
CA LEU A 115 2.93 -12.10 -16.21
C LEU A 115 3.11 -12.69 -17.61
N ASP A 116 2.03 -12.85 -18.39
CA ASP A 116 1.99 -13.46 -19.73
C ASP A 116 2.67 -14.84 -19.80
N VAL A 117 2.48 -15.64 -18.74
CA VAL A 117 3.01 -17.02 -18.68
C VAL A 117 2.02 -17.97 -19.33
N LYS A 118 2.46 -18.69 -20.36
CA LYS A 118 1.65 -19.65 -21.09
C LYS A 118 1.87 -21.06 -20.54
N SER A 119 0.81 -21.71 -20.07
CA SER A 119 0.82 -23.15 -19.82
C SER A 119 0.91 -23.92 -21.14
N ALA A 120 1.83 -24.87 -21.24
CA ALA A 120 1.96 -25.75 -22.39
C ALA A 120 0.85 -26.81 -22.36
N THR A 121 -0.25 -26.52 -23.06
CA THR A 121 -1.35 -27.48 -23.28
C THR A 121 -0.91 -28.72 -24.03
#